data_AF-A0A399RSL7-F1
#
_entry.id   AF-A0A399RSL7-F1
#
_cell.length_a   1.000
_cell.length_b   1.000
_cell.length_c   1.000
_cell.angle_alpha   90.00
_cell.angle_beta   90.00
_cell.angle_gamma   90.00
#
_symmetry.space_group_name_H-M   'P 1'
#
loop_
_entity.id
_entity.type
_entity.pdbx_description
1 polymer ?
#
loop_
_entity_poly.entity_id
_entity_poly.type
_entity_poly.pdbx_seq_one_letter_code
_entity_poly.pdbx_strand_id
1 'polypeptide(L)'
;MSLVRGEICTSMTRRMLYRFEDFEIDSGSMRLFRSGEPVAAEPQVIMLLLLLVRKHGETVTKAEINDAVWDGRIVSASALTSRLRAARAAIDDDGSSQRLIRTIPNIGLRFVGNVETVSTGAPSSPGADWLSWPMRWASRRPRLLAGLAAALLAMGTGIYLWLQPPHALRSQFEVTYNAAISGHNTRPLTFLSLKGCMTACLEETEFYCKSFDFSSIRKTCDLSNASAEDVGGLKTDYYRNPYDHYARKPSDGQEQQSAPRQ
;
A
#
# COMPACT_ATOMS: atom_id res chain seq x y z
N MET A 1 -26.69 45.66 10.80
CA MET A 1 -27.11 44.28 11.10
C MET A 1 -26.06 43.35 10.53
N SER A 2 -25.12 42.91 11.38
CA SER A 2 -25.07 41.56 12.00
C SER A 2 -24.59 40.49 11.01
N LEU A 3 -23.33 40.03 11.13
CA LEU A 3 -22.86 38.85 11.91
C LEU A 3 -23.26 37.53 11.19
N VAL A 4 -22.47 36.49 10.94
CA VAL A 4 -21.12 35.99 11.30
C VAL A 4 -20.77 34.82 10.34
N ARG A 5 -19.47 34.53 10.25
CA ARG A 5 -18.73 33.38 9.67
C ARG A 5 -19.36 31.98 9.75
N GLY A 6 -18.85 31.06 8.92
CA GLY A 6 -18.95 29.60 9.08
C GLY A 6 -18.25 28.86 7.93
N GLU A 7 -16.91 28.91 7.88
CA GLU A 7 -16.03 27.78 8.24
C GLU A 7 -15.79 26.79 7.10
N ILE A 8 -14.62 26.98 6.48
CA ILE A 8 -13.91 26.02 5.65
C ILE A 8 -13.88 24.69 6.41
N CYS A 9 -14.50 23.65 5.85
CA CYS A 9 -14.52 22.31 6.41
C CYS A 9 -13.12 21.66 6.26
N THR A 10 -12.15 22.17 7.01
CA THR A 10 -10.86 21.53 7.23
C THR A 10 -11.09 20.43 8.26
N SER A 11 -11.45 19.23 7.81
CA SER A 11 -11.23 18.03 8.63
C SER A 11 -9.72 17.79 8.69
N MET A 12 -9.04 18.55 9.55
CA MET A 12 -7.66 18.28 9.96
C MET A 12 -7.69 16.92 10.66
N THR A 13 -7.24 15.85 9.99
CA THR A 13 -7.07 14.54 10.61
C THR A 13 -6.18 14.72 11.84
N ARG A 14 -6.77 14.60 13.02
CA ARG A 14 -6.08 14.78 14.30
C ARG A 14 -4.96 13.74 14.36
N ARG A 15 -3.71 14.20 14.47
CA ARG A 15 -2.55 13.34 14.66
C ARG A 15 -2.66 12.73 16.06
N MET A 16 -2.75 11.41 16.14
CA MET A 16 -2.82 10.69 17.40
C MET A 16 -1.49 9.96 17.63
N LEU A 17 -0.90 10.22 18.79
CA LEU A 17 0.22 9.44 19.30
C LEU A 17 -0.33 8.38 20.24
N TYR A 18 0.04 7.13 20.03
CA TYR A 18 -0.29 6.03 20.92
C TYR A 18 0.97 5.59 21.63
N ARG A 19 0.95 5.62 22.97
CA ARG A 19 2.09 5.22 23.81
C ARG A 19 1.74 3.96 24.57
N PHE A 20 2.68 3.04 24.64
CA PHE A 20 2.58 1.84 25.46
C PHE A 20 3.99 1.41 25.85
N GLU A 21 4.23 1.22 27.14
CA GLU A 21 5.57 0.95 27.67
C GLU A 21 6.59 2.00 27.19
N ASP A 22 7.73 1.57 26.63
CA ASP A 22 8.75 2.41 26.03
C ASP A 22 8.50 2.70 24.54
N PHE A 23 7.36 2.28 23.98
CA PHE A 23 7.04 2.44 22.56
C PHE A 23 6.04 3.58 22.30
N GLU A 24 6.20 4.22 21.14
CA GLU A 24 5.29 5.23 20.63
C GLU A 24 4.96 4.99 19.15
N ILE A 25 3.69 5.07 18.77
CA ILE A 25 3.24 5.02 17.36
C ILE A 25 2.59 6.34 17.00
N ASP A 26 3.12 6.99 15.96
CA ASP A 26 2.54 8.19 15.37
C ASP A 26 1.64 7.85 14.19
N SER A 27 0.33 8.07 14.37
CA SER A 27 -0.67 7.75 13.35
C SER A 27 -0.58 8.63 12.10
N GLY A 28 0.03 9.82 12.19
CA GLY A 28 0.18 10.73 11.06
C GLY A 28 1.41 10.42 10.21
N SER A 29 2.53 10.08 10.84
CA SER A 29 3.76 9.74 10.11
C SER A 29 3.94 8.26 9.82
N MET A 30 3.08 7.38 10.37
CA MET A 30 3.19 5.91 10.24
C MET A 30 4.57 5.41 10.69
N ARG A 31 5.01 5.87 11.86
CA ARG A 31 6.30 5.51 12.46
C ARG A 31 6.13 4.93 13.86
N LEU A 32 6.99 3.97 14.18
CA LEU A 32 7.15 3.37 15.50
C LEU A 32 8.46 3.87 16.11
N PHE A 33 8.43 4.24 17.38
CA PHE A 33 9.58 4.65 18.16
C PHE A 33 9.68 3.81 19.42
N ARG A 34 10.90 3.70 19.95
CA ARG A 34 11.20 3.11 21.24
C ARG A 34 12.13 4.06 21.99
N SER A 35 11.70 4.57 23.15
CA SER A 35 12.44 5.55 23.93
C SER A 35 12.89 6.76 23.10
N GLY A 36 12.06 7.18 22.13
CA GLY A 36 12.35 8.26 21.19
C GLY A 36 13.15 7.87 19.94
N GLU A 37 13.74 6.67 19.88
CA GLU A 37 14.50 6.19 18.73
C GLU A 37 13.61 5.45 17.72
N PRO A 38 13.75 5.68 16.40
CA PRO A 38 12.89 5.03 15.41
C PRO A 38 13.16 3.52 15.33
N VAL A 39 12.09 2.74 15.36
CA VAL A 39 12.13 1.29 15.15
C VAL A 39 11.82 0.99 13.69
N ALA A 40 12.74 0.32 13.00
CA ALA A 40 12.53 -0.09 11.62
C ALA A 40 11.48 -1.20 11.53
N ALA A 41 10.35 -0.90 10.87
CA ALA A 41 9.29 -1.85 10.61
C ALA A 41 8.65 -1.59 9.24
N GLU A 42 8.17 -2.64 8.59
CA GLU A 42 7.46 -2.50 7.32
C GLU A 42 6.12 -1.75 7.51
N PRO A 43 5.63 -0.99 6.53
CA PRO A 43 4.40 -0.21 6.66
C PRO A 43 3.17 -1.05 7.07
N GLN A 44 3.04 -2.28 6.57
CA GLN A 44 1.96 -3.20 6.95
C GLN A 44 2.07 -3.67 8.42
N VAL A 45 3.28 -3.75 8.95
CA VAL A 45 3.51 -4.10 10.37
C VAL A 45 3.06 -2.94 11.25
N ILE A 46 3.44 -1.71 10.89
CA ILE A 46 3.00 -0.50 11.61
C ILE A 46 1.48 -0.34 11.51
N MET A 47 0.88 -0.64 10.35
CA MET A 47 -0.58 -0.62 10.17
C MET A 47 -1.29 -1.62 11.10
N LEU A 48 -0.77 -2.85 11.18
CA LEU A 48 -1.31 -3.88 12.08
C LEU A 48 -1.22 -3.43 13.54
N LEU A 49 -0.06 -2.93 13.98
CA LEU A 49 0.13 -2.43 15.34
C LEU A 49 -0.83 -1.27 15.65
N LEU A 50 -0.93 -0.29 14.74
CA LEU A 50 -1.81 0.86 14.90
C LEU A 50 -3.28 0.46 14.99
N LEU A 51 -3.72 -0.52 14.19
CA LEU A 51 -5.08 -1.08 14.28
C LEU A 51 -5.34 -1.69 15.66
N LEU A 52 -4.42 -2.52 16.14
CA LEU A 52 -4.55 -3.24 17.41
C LEU A 52 -4.51 -2.28 18.62
N VAL A 53 -3.64 -1.27 18.59
CA VAL A 53 -3.49 -0.28 19.66
C VAL A 53 -4.67 0.70 19.71
N ARG A 54 -5.22 1.08 18.54
CA ARG A 54 -6.47 1.87 18.47
C ARG A 54 -7.65 1.16 19.13
N LYS A 55 -7.74 -0.15 18.94
CA LYS A 55 -8.76 -1.03 19.52
C LYS A 55 -8.22 -1.81 20.73
N HIS A 56 -7.31 -1.21 21.51
CA HIS A 56 -6.73 -1.89 22.67
C HIS A 56 -7.81 -2.37 23.64
N GLY A 57 -7.60 -3.55 24.22
CA GLY A 57 -8.61 -4.24 25.05
C GLY A 57 -9.68 -5.01 24.25
N GLU A 58 -9.94 -4.66 23.00
CA GLU A 58 -10.91 -5.34 22.13
C GLU A 58 -10.24 -6.43 21.26
N THR A 59 -11.01 -7.46 20.90
CA THR A 59 -10.52 -8.43 19.90
C THR A 59 -10.81 -7.92 18.51
N VAL A 60 -9.74 -7.70 17.74
CA VAL A 60 -9.81 -7.40 16.32
C VAL A 60 -9.84 -8.72 15.55
N THR A 61 -10.91 -8.95 14.81
CA THR A 61 -11.15 -10.18 14.05
C THR A 61 -10.22 -10.29 12.85
N LYS A 62 -10.01 -11.52 12.34
CA LYS A 62 -9.25 -11.72 11.10
C LYS A 62 -9.81 -10.93 9.91
N ALA A 63 -11.12 -10.76 9.85
CA ALA A 63 -11.78 -10.00 8.79
C ALA A 63 -11.44 -8.50 8.88
N GLU A 64 -11.51 -7.91 10.08
CA GLU A 64 -11.12 -6.51 10.29
C GLU A 64 -9.63 -6.27 10.05
N ILE A 65 -8.77 -7.22 10.43
CA ILE A 65 -7.34 -7.12 10.13
C ILE A 65 -7.11 -7.17 8.60
N ASN A 66 -7.79 -8.08 7.90
CA ASN A 66 -7.72 -8.16 6.44
C ASN A 66 -8.18 -6.86 5.77
N ASP A 67 -9.26 -6.28 6.28
CA ASP A 67 -9.79 -5.01 5.81
C ASP A 67 -8.78 -3.86 5.98
N ALA A 68 -8.28 -3.66 7.19
CA ALA A 68 -7.41 -2.52 7.48
C ALA A 68 -5.96 -2.66 6.97
N VAL A 69 -5.38 -3.86 6.99
CA VAL A 69 -3.94 -4.06 6.66
C VAL A 69 -3.74 -4.43 5.18
N TRP A 70 -4.73 -5.07 4.58
CA TRP A 70 -4.68 -5.52 3.19
C TRP A 70 -5.81 -4.98 2.31
N ASP A 71 -6.53 -3.95 2.76
CA ASP A 71 -7.57 -3.26 1.97
C ASP A 71 -8.67 -4.25 1.51
N GLY A 72 -9.16 -5.03 2.46
CA GLY A 72 -10.21 -6.04 2.26
C GLY A 72 -9.77 -7.28 1.49
N ARG A 73 -8.49 -7.43 1.15
CA ARG A 73 -7.98 -8.63 0.47
C ARG A 73 -7.95 -9.81 1.44
N ILE A 74 -8.55 -10.92 1.01
CA ILE A 74 -8.41 -12.21 1.70
C ILE A 74 -6.98 -12.70 1.49
N VAL A 75 -6.22 -12.77 2.58
CA VAL A 75 -4.85 -13.31 2.57
C VAL A 75 -4.80 -14.68 3.23
N SER A 76 -3.76 -15.45 2.90
CA SER A 76 -3.52 -16.74 3.54
C SER A 76 -3.28 -16.58 5.05
N ALA A 77 -3.59 -17.61 5.82
CA ALA A 77 -3.26 -17.63 7.25
C ALA A 77 -1.75 -17.44 7.51
N SER A 78 -0.90 -17.89 6.59
CA SER A 78 0.55 -17.71 6.66
C SER A 78 0.98 -16.25 6.50
N ALA A 79 0.29 -15.46 5.66
CA ALA A 79 0.57 -14.04 5.51
C ALA A 79 0.27 -13.26 6.81
N LEU A 80 -0.90 -13.51 7.43
CA LEU A 80 -1.23 -12.94 8.73
C LEU A 80 -0.23 -13.37 9.82
N THR A 81 0.14 -14.65 9.83
CA THR A 81 1.11 -15.18 10.80
C THR A 81 2.47 -14.51 10.64
N SER A 82 2.94 -14.29 9.41
CA SER A 82 4.19 -13.58 9.13
C SER A 82 4.15 -12.13 9.61
N ARG A 83 3.06 -11.40 9.32
CA ARG A 83 2.89 -10.01 9.80
C ARG A 83 2.79 -9.91 11.31
N LEU A 84 2.10 -10.85 11.95
CA LEU A 84 2.04 -10.93 13.40
C LEU A 84 3.41 -11.18 14.03
N ARG A 85 4.21 -12.09 13.46
CA ARG A 85 5.59 -12.34 13.93
C ARG A 85 6.46 -11.09 13.83
N ALA A 86 6.40 -10.38 12.71
CA ALA A 86 7.14 -9.14 12.52
C ALA A 86 6.65 -8.02 13.46
N ALA A 87 5.33 -7.92 13.69
CA ALA A 87 4.76 -6.97 14.62
C ALA A 87 5.23 -7.22 16.06
N ARG A 88 5.17 -8.48 16.51
CA ARG A 88 5.66 -8.87 17.84
C ARG A 88 7.15 -8.55 18.00
N ALA A 89 7.97 -8.93 17.03
CA ALA A 89 9.41 -8.64 17.06
C ALA A 89 9.74 -7.13 17.10
N ALA A 90 8.92 -6.28 16.46
CA ALA A 90 9.14 -4.83 16.46
C ALA A 90 8.85 -4.17 17.83
N ILE A 91 8.08 -4.82 18.70
CA ILE A 91 7.69 -4.30 20.01
C ILE A 91 8.23 -5.16 21.17
N ASP A 92 9.28 -5.94 20.91
CA ASP A 92 9.87 -6.89 21.87
C ASP A 92 8.83 -7.83 22.54
N ASP A 93 7.84 -8.27 21.76
CA ASP A 93 6.88 -9.31 22.12
C ASP A 93 7.19 -10.62 21.35
N ASP A 94 6.67 -11.74 21.82
CA ASP A 94 6.86 -13.03 21.18
C ASP A 94 5.62 -13.93 21.25
N GLY A 95 5.62 -15.01 20.46
CA GLY A 95 4.47 -15.91 20.35
C GLY A 95 4.21 -16.78 21.59
N SER A 96 5.17 -16.89 22.49
CA SER A 96 5.10 -17.67 23.73
C SER A 96 4.64 -16.80 24.90
N SER A 97 5.27 -15.64 25.11
CA SER A 97 4.92 -14.71 26.19
C SER A 97 3.64 -13.93 25.90
N GLN A 98 3.40 -13.54 24.63
CA GLN A 98 2.24 -12.78 24.15
C GLN A 98 1.83 -11.66 25.10
N ARG A 99 2.83 -10.88 25.53
CA ARG A 99 2.72 -9.90 26.60
C ARG A 99 1.91 -8.69 26.17
N LEU A 100 2.02 -8.30 24.89
CA LEU A 100 1.30 -7.17 24.32
C LEU A 100 0.23 -7.61 23.33
N ILE A 101 0.53 -8.54 22.42
CA ILE A 101 -0.40 -9.02 21.40
C ILE A 101 -0.80 -10.47 21.68
N ARG A 102 -2.03 -10.67 22.14
CA ARG A 102 -2.60 -12.00 22.35
C ARG A 102 -3.31 -12.53 21.10
N THR A 103 -3.04 -13.78 20.79
CA THR A 103 -3.81 -14.55 19.81
C THR A 103 -5.06 -15.09 20.47
N ILE A 104 -6.24 -14.74 19.95
CA ILE A 104 -7.51 -15.34 20.36
C ILE A 104 -7.84 -16.45 19.35
N PRO A 105 -7.78 -17.73 19.76
CA PRO A 105 -7.96 -18.86 18.85
C PRO A 105 -9.23 -18.72 18.01
N ASN A 106 -9.11 -18.94 16.71
CA ASN A 106 -10.19 -18.86 15.72
C ASN A 106 -10.88 -17.50 15.54
N ILE A 107 -10.62 -16.50 16.38
CA ILE A 107 -11.30 -15.20 16.34
C ILE A 107 -10.39 -14.13 15.73
N GLY A 108 -9.21 -13.92 16.29
CA GLY A 108 -8.37 -12.79 15.89
C GLY A 108 -7.26 -12.48 16.89
N LEU A 109 -6.95 -11.19 17.01
CA LEU A 109 -5.86 -10.67 17.83
C LEU A 109 -6.40 -9.62 18.81
N ARG A 110 -5.77 -9.49 19.97
CA ARG A 110 -6.08 -8.46 20.96
C ARG A 110 -4.81 -7.83 21.48
N PHE A 111 -4.75 -6.50 21.50
CA PHE A 111 -3.72 -5.78 22.24
C PHE A 111 -4.13 -5.69 23.71
N VAL A 112 -3.29 -6.19 24.61
CA VAL A 112 -3.57 -6.24 26.05
C VAL A 112 -2.66 -5.33 26.89
N GLY A 113 -1.70 -4.65 26.26
CA GLY A 113 -0.89 -3.63 26.93
C GLY A 113 -1.71 -2.39 27.30
N ASN A 114 -1.24 -1.66 28.31
CA ASN A 114 -1.82 -0.36 28.65
C ASN A 114 -1.44 0.66 27.58
N VAL A 115 -2.45 1.36 27.03
CA VAL A 115 -2.25 2.32 25.94
C VAL A 115 -2.71 3.70 26.39
N GLU A 116 -1.82 4.68 26.27
CA GLU A 116 -2.14 6.09 26.43
C GLU A 116 -2.30 6.73 25.04
N THR A 117 -3.41 7.45 24.84
CA THR A 117 -3.66 8.18 23.59
C THR A 117 -3.45 9.67 23.80
N VAL A 118 -2.48 10.25 23.10
CA VAL A 118 -2.19 11.68 23.15
C VAL A 118 -2.63 12.31 21.83
N SER A 119 -3.65 13.18 21.90
CA SER A 119 -4.08 13.99 20.77
C SER A 119 -3.10 15.14 20.57
N THR A 120 -2.24 15.05 19.55
CA THR A 120 -1.39 16.18 19.17
C THR A 120 -2.22 17.12 18.30
N GLY A 121 -2.64 18.26 18.86
CA GLY A 121 -3.38 19.29 18.13
C GLY A 121 -2.52 19.95 17.05
N ALA A 122 -3.08 20.08 15.84
CA ALA A 122 -2.53 20.72 14.63
C ALA A 122 -1.24 20.08 14.07
N PRO A 123 -1.05 20.07 12.73
CA PRO A 123 0.18 19.60 12.12
C PRO A 123 1.30 20.53 12.57
N SER A 124 2.23 20.02 13.38
CA SER A 124 3.59 20.52 13.31
C SER A 124 3.98 20.46 11.83
N SER A 125 4.21 21.63 11.23
CA SER A 125 4.70 21.79 9.87
C SER A 125 5.74 20.69 9.55
N PRO A 126 5.78 20.12 8.33
CA PRO A 126 6.86 19.22 7.92
C PRO A 126 8.15 20.05 7.74
N GLY A 127 8.59 20.69 8.81
CA GLY A 127 9.81 21.46 8.90
C GLY A 127 10.96 20.51 9.17
N ALA A 128 11.70 20.22 8.10
CA ALA A 128 13.15 20.16 8.15
C ALA A 128 13.82 19.06 9.00
N ASP A 129 13.30 17.83 9.02
CA ASP A 129 14.04 16.72 9.68
C ASP A 129 14.09 15.40 8.89
N TRP A 130 13.61 15.38 7.65
CA TRP A 130 13.77 14.21 6.76
C TRP A 130 15.10 14.23 5.97
N LEU A 131 15.81 15.36 5.94
CA LEU A 131 17.13 15.52 5.29
C LEU A 131 18.32 15.23 6.21
N SER A 132 18.11 15.06 7.52
CA SER A 132 19.19 14.88 8.52
C SER A 132 19.39 13.42 8.95
N TRP A 133 18.52 12.48 8.59
CA TRP A 133 18.61 11.11 9.10
C TRP A 133 19.48 10.19 8.21
N PRO A 134 20.55 9.59 8.74
CA PRO A 134 21.31 8.60 7.99
C PRO A 134 20.51 7.28 7.96
N MET A 135 20.16 6.84 6.74
CA MET A 135 19.81 5.46 6.43
C MET A 135 20.89 4.52 7.00
N ARG A 136 20.60 3.87 8.14
CA ARG A 136 21.42 2.78 8.70
C ARG A 136 20.61 1.48 8.71
N TRP A 137 20.17 1.06 7.53
CA TRP A 137 19.75 -0.32 7.27
C TRP A 137 20.98 -1.11 6.82
N ALA A 138 21.87 -1.45 7.77
CA ALA A 138 22.97 -2.36 7.48
C ALA A 138 23.42 -3.07 8.77
N SER A 139 22.87 -4.27 8.93
CA SER A 139 23.56 -5.48 9.39
C SER A 139 24.93 -5.28 10.06
N ARG A 140 25.00 -5.60 11.35
CA ARG A 140 26.25 -5.96 12.02
C ARG A 140 26.84 -7.21 11.35
N ARG A 141 27.97 -7.09 10.65
CA ARG A 141 28.95 -8.18 10.44
C ARG A 141 30.39 -7.60 10.42
N PRO A 142 31.38 -8.30 11.01
CA PRO A 142 32.74 -7.77 11.21
C PRO A 142 33.61 -7.88 9.95
N ARG A 143 34.67 -7.06 9.93
CA ARG A 143 35.59 -6.80 8.81
C ARG A 143 36.67 -7.87 8.67
N LEU A 144 36.94 -8.34 7.44
CA LEU A 144 38.28 -8.73 6.98
C LEU A 144 38.47 -8.30 5.51
N LEU A 145 39.68 -7.87 5.18
CA LEU A 145 40.07 -6.92 4.14
C LEU A 145 40.62 -7.57 2.84
N ALA A 146 40.60 -6.73 1.79
CA ALA A 146 41.53 -6.65 0.65
C ALA A 146 41.41 -7.66 -0.51
N GLY A 147 40.89 -7.20 -1.66
CA GLY A 147 41.03 -7.91 -2.94
C GLY A 147 40.18 -7.49 -4.15
N LEU A 148 39.42 -6.37 -4.14
CA LEU A 148 38.37 -6.11 -5.16
C LEU A 148 38.48 -4.73 -5.83
N ALA A 149 39.52 -4.46 -6.61
CA ALA A 149 39.53 -3.26 -7.49
C ALA A 149 39.13 -3.58 -8.95
N ALA A 150 39.42 -4.79 -9.45
CA ALA A 150 39.18 -5.14 -10.86
C ALA A 150 37.81 -5.79 -11.15
N ALA A 151 37.16 -6.40 -10.16
CA ALA A 151 35.83 -7.03 -10.33
C ALA A 151 34.65 -6.02 -10.32
N LEU A 152 34.88 -4.79 -9.85
CA LEU A 152 33.83 -3.78 -9.64
C LEU A 152 33.28 -3.20 -10.94
N LEU A 153 34.04 -3.17 -12.04
CA LEU A 153 33.58 -2.63 -13.32
C LEU A 153 32.70 -3.61 -14.10
N ALA A 154 32.96 -4.92 -14.02
CA ALA A 154 32.12 -5.95 -14.66
C ALA A 154 30.85 -6.25 -13.83
N MET A 155 30.90 -6.13 -12.50
CA MET A 155 29.71 -6.22 -11.65
C MET A 155 28.84 -4.96 -11.74
N GLY A 156 29.44 -3.78 -11.94
CA GLY A 156 28.71 -2.51 -12.00
C GLY A 156 27.72 -2.39 -13.17
N THR A 157 28.08 -2.88 -14.37
CA THR A 157 27.16 -2.89 -15.53
C THR A 157 26.05 -3.93 -15.39
N GLY A 158 26.37 -5.12 -14.86
CA GLY A 158 25.37 -6.13 -14.52
C GLY A 158 24.37 -5.67 -13.47
N ILE A 159 24.85 -4.96 -12.44
CA ILE A 159 24.03 -4.35 -11.39
C ILE A 159 23.22 -3.16 -11.93
N TYR A 160 23.78 -2.32 -12.81
CA TYR A 160 23.08 -1.18 -13.41
C TYR A 160 21.89 -1.60 -14.29
N LEU A 161 22.03 -2.68 -15.06
CA LEU A 161 20.92 -3.26 -15.84
C LEU A 161 19.90 -3.99 -14.94
N TRP A 162 20.32 -4.54 -13.80
CA TRP A 162 19.43 -5.10 -12.77
C TRP A 162 18.76 -4.04 -11.86
N LEU A 163 19.27 -2.82 -11.83
CA LEU A 163 18.81 -1.69 -10.99
C LEU A 163 17.89 -0.72 -11.72
N GLN A 164 17.55 -0.96 -12.99
CA GLN A 164 16.41 -0.25 -13.58
C GLN A 164 15.18 -0.65 -12.76
N PRO A 165 14.53 0.28 -12.02
CA PRO A 165 13.31 -0.06 -11.31
C PRO A 165 12.35 -0.58 -12.39
N PRO A 166 11.76 -1.78 -12.25
CA PRO A 166 10.68 -2.16 -13.14
C PRO A 166 9.69 -1.01 -13.09
N HIS A 167 9.39 -0.39 -14.25
CA HIS A 167 8.43 0.70 -14.34
C HIS A 167 7.29 0.37 -13.40
N ALA A 168 7.19 1.12 -12.29
CA ALA A 168 6.37 0.70 -11.16
C ALA A 168 5.00 0.36 -11.75
N LEU A 169 4.56 -0.90 -11.71
CA LEU A 169 3.52 -1.42 -12.62
C LEU A 169 2.28 -0.50 -12.72
N ARG A 170 1.95 0.16 -11.60
CA ARG A 170 0.86 1.15 -11.49
C ARG A 170 1.11 2.47 -12.24
N SER A 171 2.35 2.93 -12.41
CA SER A 171 2.70 4.16 -13.13
C SER A 171 2.40 4.10 -14.63
N GLN A 172 2.28 2.88 -15.17
CA GLN A 172 1.92 2.61 -16.56
C GLN A 172 0.40 2.77 -16.82
N PHE A 173 -0.39 3.04 -15.78
CA PHE A 173 -1.83 3.21 -15.90
C PHE A 173 -2.29 4.53 -15.30
N GLU A 174 -3.31 5.12 -15.93
CA GLU A 174 -4.12 6.20 -15.37
C GLU A 174 -5.44 5.60 -14.87
N VAL A 175 -5.88 6.01 -13.67
CA VAL A 175 -7.05 5.41 -13.01
C VAL A 175 -8.20 6.41 -12.97
N THR A 176 -9.39 5.95 -13.33
CA THR A 176 -10.64 6.65 -13.06
C THR A 176 -11.49 5.78 -12.14
N TYR A 177 -11.71 6.23 -10.91
CA TYR A 177 -12.48 5.50 -9.92
C TYR A 177 -13.97 5.49 -10.27
N ASN A 178 -14.69 4.43 -9.87
CA ASN A 178 -16.14 4.33 -10.02
C ASN A 178 -16.61 4.45 -11.48
N ALA A 179 -15.81 3.92 -12.40
CA ALA A 179 -15.99 4.07 -13.84
C ALA A 179 -15.61 2.78 -14.57
N ALA A 180 -16.23 2.53 -15.71
CA ALA A 180 -15.89 1.40 -16.59
C ALA A 180 -16.33 1.66 -18.03
N ILE A 181 -15.73 0.92 -18.97
CA ILE A 181 -16.20 0.85 -20.35
C ILE A 181 -17.31 -0.20 -20.45
N SER A 182 -18.52 0.24 -20.77
CA SER A 182 -19.66 -0.67 -20.89
C SER A 182 -19.58 -1.51 -22.16
N GLY A 183 -19.47 -2.84 -22.03
CA GLY A 183 -19.64 -3.78 -23.14
C GLY A 183 -18.37 -4.08 -23.96
N HIS A 184 -17.22 -3.52 -23.57
CA HIS A 184 -15.93 -3.79 -24.24
C HIS A 184 -15.03 -4.69 -23.39
N ASN A 185 -15.54 -5.87 -23.04
CA ASN A 185 -14.86 -6.86 -22.21
C ASN A 185 -14.16 -7.89 -23.09
N THR A 186 -13.14 -7.47 -23.85
CA THR A 186 -12.43 -8.31 -24.83
C THR A 186 -11.91 -9.61 -24.22
N ARG A 187 -11.36 -9.54 -23.00
CA ARG A 187 -10.93 -10.72 -22.24
C ARG A 187 -11.35 -10.61 -20.78
N PRO A 188 -12.43 -11.30 -20.37
CA PRO A 188 -12.83 -11.37 -18.98
C PRO A 188 -11.91 -12.33 -18.22
N LEU A 189 -11.44 -11.89 -17.07
CA LEU A 189 -10.57 -12.64 -16.17
C LEU A 189 -11.18 -12.64 -14.77
N THR A 190 -11.15 -13.80 -14.13
CA THR A 190 -11.67 -13.99 -12.76
C THR A 190 -10.54 -14.29 -11.79
N PHE A 191 -10.73 -13.95 -10.52
CA PHE A 191 -9.81 -14.26 -9.41
C PHE A 191 -8.47 -13.52 -9.46
N LEU A 192 -8.39 -12.41 -10.19
CA LEU A 192 -7.17 -11.60 -10.25
C LEU A 192 -7.18 -10.49 -9.21
N SER A 193 -5.97 -10.20 -8.70
CA SER A 193 -5.70 -8.94 -8.00
C SER A 193 -5.57 -7.80 -9.01
N LEU A 194 -5.71 -6.56 -8.56
CA LEU A 194 -5.43 -5.40 -9.40
C LEU A 194 -4.03 -5.46 -10.06
N LYS A 195 -3.02 -5.95 -9.33
CA LYS A 195 -1.68 -6.17 -9.91
C LYS A 195 -1.73 -7.19 -11.05
N GLY A 196 -2.49 -8.27 -10.87
CA GLY A 196 -2.69 -9.30 -11.88
C GLY A 196 -3.38 -8.75 -13.14
N CYS A 197 -4.37 -7.88 -12.99
CA CYS A 197 -4.97 -7.15 -14.12
C CYS A 197 -3.96 -6.33 -14.90
N MET A 198 -3.18 -5.51 -14.19
CA MET A 198 -2.16 -4.66 -14.81
C MET A 198 -1.14 -5.50 -15.56
N THR A 199 -0.63 -6.57 -14.93
CA THR A 199 0.29 -7.51 -15.59
C THR A 199 -0.35 -8.16 -16.82
N ALA A 200 -1.57 -8.69 -16.69
CA ALA A 200 -2.26 -9.35 -17.78
C ALA A 200 -2.50 -8.40 -18.98
N CYS A 201 -2.85 -7.13 -18.72
CA CYS A 201 -2.99 -6.14 -19.78
C CYS A 201 -1.65 -5.82 -20.47
N LEU A 202 -0.55 -5.73 -19.74
CA LEU A 202 0.77 -5.45 -20.33
C LEU A 202 1.34 -6.65 -21.09
N GLU A 203 1.05 -7.87 -20.64
CA GLU A 203 1.53 -9.13 -21.21
C GLU A 203 0.56 -9.74 -22.24
N GLU A 204 -0.60 -9.13 -22.48
CA GLU A 204 -1.56 -9.59 -23.48
C GLU A 204 -0.93 -9.58 -24.88
N THR A 205 -1.07 -10.69 -25.61
CA THR A 205 -0.44 -10.90 -26.92
C THR A 205 -1.46 -11.05 -28.05
N GLU A 206 -2.72 -11.36 -27.74
CA GLU A 206 -3.76 -11.58 -28.74
C GLU A 206 -4.34 -10.26 -29.26
N PHE A 207 -4.30 -9.21 -28.44
CA PHE A 207 -4.68 -7.85 -28.82
C PHE A 207 -3.90 -6.82 -28.02
N TYR A 208 -3.81 -5.60 -28.54
CA TYR A 208 -3.24 -4.49 -27.77
C TYR A 208 -4.24 -4.06 -26.69
N CYS A 209 -3.99 -4.47 -25.44
CA CYS A 209 -4.78 -4.02 -24.31
C CYS A 209 -4.54 -2.52 -24.06
N LYS A 210 -5.58 -1.72 -24.35
CA LYS A 210 -5.60 -0.27 -24.13
C LYS A 210 -6.06 0.09 -22.72
N SER A 211 -6.94 -0.71 -22.14
CA SER A 211 -7.48 -0.46 -20.81
C SER A 211 -8.04 -1.72 -20.18
N PHE A 212 -8.41 -1.64 -18.90
CA PHE A 212 -9.21 -2.68 -18.26
C PHE A 212 -10.11 -2.09 -17.17
N ASP A 213 -11.21 -2.81 -16.89
CA ASP A 213 -12.11 -2.50 -15.78
C ASP A 213 -11.94 -3.52 -14.67
N PHE A 214 -11.69 -3.06 -13.45
CA PHE A 214 -11.45 -3.93 -12.31
C PHE A 214 -12.55 -3.78 -11.26
N SER A 215 -13.15 -4.91 -10.86
CA SER A 215 -14.05 -4.94 -9.71
C SER A 215 -13.33 -5.47 -8.47
N SER A 216 -13.15 -4.60 -7.48
CA SER A 216 -12.60 -4.98 -6.18
C SER A 216 -13.53 -5.91 -5.39
N ILE A 217 -14.85 -5.81 -5.61
CA ILE A 217 -15.85 -6.65 -4.93
C ILE A 217 -15.92 -8.03 -5.58
N ARG A 218 -16.01 -8.10 -6.91
CA ARG A 218 -16.17 -9.36 -7.64
C ARG A 218 -14.84 -10.06 -7.93
N LYS A 219 -13.71 -9.37 -7.73
CA LYS A 219 -12.35 -9.83 -8.11
C LYS A 219 -12.29 -10.23 -9.59
N THR A 220 -12.98 -9.46 -10.42
CA THR A 220 -13.02 -9.64 -11.88
C THR A 220 -12.26 -8.51 -12.55
N CYS A 221 -11.76 -8.81 -13.74
CA CYS A 221 -11.01 -7.91 -14.57
C CYS A 221 -11.46 -8.09 -16.01
N ASP A 222 -11.87 -7.02 -16.67
CA ASP A 222 -12.26 -7.08 -18.06
C ASP A 222 -11.22 -6.30 -18.88
N LEU A 223 -10.29 -7.00 -19.53
CA LEU A 223 -9.30 -6.38 -20.41
C LEU A 223 -9.98 -5.91 -21.70
N SER A 224 -9.58 -4.76 -22.21
CA SER A 224 -10.18 -4.13 -23.37
C SER A 224 -9.14 -3.66 -24.38
N ASN A 225 -9.45 -3.84 -25.66
CA ASN A 225 -8.73 -3.23 -26.77
C ASN A 225 -9.17 -1.78 -27.06
N ALA A 226 -10.07 -1.22 -26.25
CA ALA A 226 -10.62 0.13 -26.38
C ALA A 226 -10.18 1.04 -25.22
N SER A 227 -10.05 2.34 -25.48
CA SER A 227 -9.95 3.39 -24.46
C SER A 227 -11.30 4.07 -24.22
N ALA A 228 -11.37 4.96 -23.21
CA ALA A 228 -12.57 5.75 -22.97
C ALA A 228 -12.96 6.60 -24.19
N GLU A 229 -11.98 7.15 -24.91
CA GLU A 229 -12.20 7.99 -26.10
C GLU A 229 -12.76 7.17 -27.27
N ASP A 230 -12.28 5.94 -27.47
CA ASP A 230 -12.76 5.04 -28.54
C ASP A 230 -14.27 4.75 -28.44
N VAL A 231 -14.82 4.80 -27.22
CA VAL A 231 -16.21 4.39 -26.90
C VAL A 231 -17.12 5.56 -26.51
N GLY A 232 -16.63 6.80 -26.59
CA GLY A 232 -17.40 8.00 -26.27
C GLY A 232 -17.52 8.33 -24.77
N GLY A 233 -16.63 7.78 -23.94
CA GLY A 233 -16.48 8.09 -22.52
C GLY A 233 -16.74 6.91 -21.59
N LEU A 234 -16.44 7.12 -20.30
CA LEU A 234 -16.66 6.11 -19.27
C LEU A 234 -18.09 6.18 -18.72
N LYS A 235 -18.66 5.01 -18.43
CA LYS A 235 -19.91 4.90 -17.69
C LYS A 235 -19.61 4.97 -16.18
N THR A 236 -20.28 5.87 -15.46
CA THR A 236 -20.01 6.19 -14.04
C THR A 236 -21.24 6.07 -13.14
N ASP A 237 -22.37 5.64 -13.68
CA ASP A 237 -23.69 5.56 -13.04
C ASP A 237 -24.08 4.11 -12.70
N TYR A 238 -23.10 3.20 -12.56
CA TYR A 238 -23.38 1.82 -12.17
C TYR A 238 -23.95 1.74 -10.76
N TYR A 239 -24.92 0.85 -10.54
CA TYR A 239 -25.43 0.61 -9.19
C TYR A 239 -24.29 0.20 -8.24
N ARG A 240 -24.06 1.03 -7.21
CA ARG A 240 -22.95 0.93 -6.23
C ARG A 240 -21.54 1.11 -6.79
N ASN A 241 -21.39 1.61 -8.02
CA ASN A 241 -20.11 1.92 -8.65
C ASN A 241 -19.01 0.86 -8.42
N PRO A 242 -19.22 -0.40 -8.84
CA PRO A 242 -18.39 -1.52 -8.37
C PRO A 242 -17.08 -1.71 -9.15
N TYR A 243 -16.74 -0.78 -10.04
CA TYR A 243 -15.63 -0.88 -10.98
C TYR A 243 -14.75 0.37 -10.94
N ASP A 244 -13.45 0.17 -11.08
CA ASP A 244 -12.47 1.21 -11.39
C ASP A 244 -11.88 0.95 -12.77
N HIS A 245 -11.75 2.01 -13.57
CA HIS A 245 -11.20 1.96 -14.91
C HIS A 245 -9.69 2.27 -14.89
N TYR A 246 -8.90 1.52 -15.65
CA TYR A 246 -7.46 1.70 -15.77
C TYR A 246 -7.06 1.82 -17.24
N ALA A 247 -6.71 3.03 -17.68
CA ALA A 247 -6.21 3.29 -19.02
C ALA A 247 -4.70 3.07 -19.06
N ARG A 248 -4.21 2.28 -20.02
CA ARG A 248 -2.78 2.08 -20.23
C ARG A 248 -2.18 3.34 -20.85
N LYS A 249 -1.13 3.86 -20.25
CA LYS A 249 -0.38 4.98 -20.82
C LYS A 249 0.42 4.52 -22.05
N PRO A 250 0.56 5.37 -23.07
CA PRO A 250 1.51 5.12 -24.15
C PRO A 250 2.92 4.93 -23.55
N SER A 251 3.66 3.94 -24.03
CA SER A 251 5.09 3.82 -23.69
C SER A 251 5.83 5.04 -24.26
N ASP A 252 6.81 5.59 -23.54
CA ASP A 252 7.72 6.62 -24.08
C ASP A 252 8.33 6.10 -25.40
N GLY A 253 7.82 6.61 -26.54
CA GLY A 253 8.19 6.16 -27.88
C GLY A 253 7.07 5.62 -28.78
N GLN A 254 5.81 5.54 -28.32
CA GLN A 254 4.65 5.23 -29.16
C GLN A 254 3.69 6.43 -29.25
N GLU A 255 4.22 7.58 -29.64
CA GLU A 255 3.41 8.64 -30.21
C GLU A 255 3.25 8.32 -31.72
N GLN A 256 2.00 8.22 -32.18
CA GLN A 256 1.57 8.06 -33.59
C GLN A 256 1.61 6.64 -34.17
N GLN A 257 0.58 5.86 -33.87
CA GLN A 257 -0.01 4.94 -34.85
C GLN A 257 -1.51 4.80 -34.60
N SER A 258 -2.24 5.89 -34.76
CA SER A 258 -3.71 5.89 -34.87
C SER A 258 -4.16 7.08 -35.72
N ALA A 259 -3.77 7.08 -37.00
CA ALA A 259 -4.52 7.80 -38.02
C ALA A 259 -5.35 6.75 -38.80
N PRO A 260 -6.65 6.98 -39.04
CA PRO A 260 -7.47 6.04 -39.79
C PRO A 260 -7.00 6.00 -41.25
N ARG A 261 -6.84 4.79 -41.79
CA ARG A 261 -6.66 4.58 -43.22
C ARG A 261 -8.05 4.66 -43.86
N GLN A 262 -8.24 5.68 -44.72
CA GLN A 262 -9.38 5.80 -45.63
C GLN A 262 -9.39 4.64 -46.63
#